data_AF-E0IF79-F1
#
_entry.id   AF-E0IF79-F1
#
_cell.length_a   1.000
_cell.length_b   1.000
_cell.length_c   1.000
_cell.angle_alpha   90.00
_cell.angle_beta   90.00
_cell.angle_gamma   90.00
#
_symmetry.space_group_name_H-M   'P 1'
#
loop_
_entity.id
_entity.type
_entity.pdbx_description
1 polymer ?
#
loop_
_entity_poly.entity_id
_entity_poly.type
_entity_poly.pdbx_seq_one_letter_code
_entity_poly.pdbx_strand_id
1 'polypeptide(L)'
;MKRRFRCPVTVKRELVAEVLAGAVARQHGMSPSTLSTWVRQYQDEVGDIVVRKQDEAKQIKLDAASLHELQNKYKEAMKLLGEKELENNILKDLLKKRTQPR
;
A
#
# COMPACT_ATOMS: atom_id res chain seq x y z
N MET A 1 8.39 24.37 -33.97
CA MET A 1 7.10 24.51 -33.27
C MET A 1 7.04 23.53 -32.11
N LYS A 2 6.99 24.00 -30.86
CA LYS A 2 6.76 23.11 -29.70
C LYS A 2 5.31 22.61 -29.79
N ARG A 3 5.12 21.30 -29.96
CA ARG A 3 3.77 20.69 -29.95
C ARG A 3 3.12 21.08 -28.62
N ARG A 4 2.06 21.89 -28.66
CA ARG A 4 1.27 22.15 -27.46
C ARG A 4 0.81 20.78 -26.96
N PHE A 5 1.19 20.42 -25.74
CA PHE A 5 0.78 19.17 -25.11
C PHE A 5 -0.76 19.19 -25.03
N ARG A 6 -1.41 18.55 -26.01
CA ARG A 6 -2.87 18.55 -26.14
C ARG A 6 -3.38 17.39 -25.29
N CYS A 7 -3.41 17.60 -23.98
CA CYS A 7 -3.98 16.64 -23.06
C CYS A 7 -5.50 16.52 -23.30
N PRO A 8 -6.05 15.30 -23.47
CA PRO A 8 -7.50 15.08 -23.52
C PRO A 8 -8.18 15.62 -22.26
N VAL A 9 -9.43 16.09 -22.39
CA VAL A 9 -10.18 16.68 -21.27
C VAL A 9 -10.40 15.66 -20.14
N THR A 10 -10.58 14.38 -20.49
CA THR A 10 -10.70 13.27 -19.53
C THR A 10 -9.48 13.19 -18.62
N VAL A 11 -8.28 13.19 -19.20
CA VAL A 11 -7.01 13.10 -18.49
C VAL A 11 -6.78 14.34 -17.61
N LYS A 12 -7.20 15.53 -18.06
CA LYS A 12 -7.14 16.74 -17.23
C LYS A 12 -8.03 16.62 -15.99
N ARG A 13 -9.25 16.11 -16.14
CA ARG A 13 -10.18 15.88 -15.02
C ARG A 13 -9.63 14.87 -14.02
N GLU A 14 -9.06 13.77 -14.50
CA GLU A 14 -8.44 12.75 -13.64
C GLU A 14 -7.25 13.30 -12.85
N LEU A 15 -6.39 14.10 -13.48
CA LEU A 15 -5.25 14.77 -12.84
C LEU A 15 -5.69 15.78 -11.79
N VAL A 16 -6.72 16.58 -12.09
CA VAL A 16 -7.31 17.51 -11.11
C VAL A 16 -7.88 16.74 -9.92
N ALA A 17 -8.59 15.64 -10.17
CA ALA A 17 -9.16 14.81 -9.11
C ALA A 17 -8.07 14.19 -8.22
N GLU A 18 -6.96 13.73 -8.81
CA GLU A 18 -5.83 13.16 -8.07
C GLU A 18 -5.17 14.19 -7.17
N VAL A 19 -5.01 15.41 -7.67
CA VAL A 19 -4.39 16.51 -6.92
C VAL A 19 -5.29 16.98 -5.79
N LEU A 20 -6.59 17.08 -6.02
CA LEU A 20 -7.57 17.40 -4.97
C LEU A 20 -7.71 16.27 -3.94
N ALA A 21 -7.46 15.02 -4.33
CA ALA A 21 -7.38 13.87 -3.42
C ALA A 21 -6.06 13.81 -2.62
N GLY A 22 -5.09 14.69 -2.90
CA GLY A 22 -3.86 14.84 -2.12
C GLY A 22 -2.56 14.41 -2.83
N ALA A 23 -2.61 14.06 -4.13
CA ALA A 23 -1.41 13.76 -4.92
C ALA A 23 -0.70 15.05 -5.39
N VAL A 24 0.61 14.95 -5.65
CA VAL A 24 1.46 16.13 -5.89
C VAL A 24 1.71 16.34 -7.38
N ALA A 25 1.50 17.57 -7.85
CA ALA A 25 1.74 18.03 -9.24
C ALA A 25 3.10 17.58 -9.84
N ARG A 26 4.13 17.51 -8.99
CA ARG A 26 5.50 17.12 -9.35
C ARG A 26 5.59 15.67 -9.84
N GLN A 27 4.72 14.78 -9.35
CA GLN A 27 4.70 13.37 -9.78
C GLN A 27 4.32 13.23 -11.25
N HIS A 28 3.56 14.19 -11.80
CA HIS A 28 3.13 14.18 -13.20
C HIS A 28 3.99 15.07 -14.12
N GLY A 29 5.11 15.62 -13.62
CA GLY A 29 6.01 16.47 -14.42
C GLY A 29 5.37 17.75 -14.94
N MET A 30 4.28 18.22 -14.32
CA MET A 30 3.54 19.41 -14.75
C MET A 30 3.91 20.64 -13.93
N SER A 31 3.82 21.82 -14.56
CA SER A 31 3.97 23.08 -13.83
C SER A 31 2.79 23.29 -12.86
N PRO A 32 3.04 23.73 -11.61
CA PRO A 32 1.98 24.01 -10.65
C PRO A 32 0.94 25.03 -11.16
N SER A 33 1.38 26.01 -11.96
CA SER A 33 0.52 27.03 -12.58
C SER A 33 -0.47 26.49 -13.61
N THR A 34 -0.06 25.48 -14.38
CA THR A 34 -0.96 24.84 -15.37
C THR A 34 -2.05 24.06 -14.65
N LEU A 35 -1.66 23.34 -13.61
CA LEU A 35 -2.58 22.53 -12.83
C LEU A 35 -3.55 23.38 -12.02
N SER A 36 -3.11 24.48 -11.39
CA SER A 36 -4.00 25.39 -10.66
C SER A 36 -5.07 26.00 -11.56
N THR A 37 -4.73 26.26 -12.82
CA THR A 37 -5.70 26.72 -13.83
C THR A 37 -6.74 25.65 -14.12
N TRP A 38 -6.34 24.38 -14.27
CA TRP A 38 -7.28 23.28 -14.51
C TRP A 38 -8.13 22.95 -13.28
N VAL A 39 -7.58 23.05 -12.07
CA VAL A 39 -8.35 22.89 -10.83
C VAL A 39 -9.50 23.89 -10.83
N ARG A 40 -9.24 25.18 -11.05
CA ARG A 40 -10.30 26.20 -11.13
C ARG A 40 -11.35 25.94 -12.21
N GLN A 41 -10.97 25.27 -13.30
CA GLN A 41 -11.88 25.00 -14.43
C GLN A 41 -12.74 23.75 -14.24
N TYR A 42 -12.23 22.73 -13.54
CA TYR A 42 -12.84 21.41 -13.50
C TYR A 42 -13.18 20.92 -12.09
N GLN A 43 -12.85 21.67 -11.03
CA GLN A 43 -13.06 21.28 -9.64
C GLN A 43 -14.51 20.86 -9.35
N ASP A 44 -15.49 21.59 -9.88
CA ASP A 44 -16.91 21.31 -9.64
C ASP A 44 -17.39 20.03 -10.38
N GLU A 45 -16.72 19.64 -11.46
CA GLU A 45 -17.08 18.47 -12.28
C GLU A 45 -16.46 17.16 -11.77
N VAL A 46 -15.43 17.22 -10.91
CA VAL A 46 -14.65 16.06 -10.49
C VAL A 46 -14.93 15.59 -9.06
N GLY A 47 -15.91 16.19 -8.36
CA GLY A 47 -16.22 15.90 -6.96
C GLY A 47 -16.38 14.40 -6.68
N ASP A 48 -17.16 13.69 -7.48
CA ASP A 48 -17.39 12.24 -7.33
C ASP A 48 -16.09 11.42 -7.50
N ILE A 49 -15.22 11.84 -8.42
CA ILE A 49 -13.94 11.17 -8.69
C ILE A 49 -12.98 11.40 -7.51
N VAL A 50 -13.00 12.59 -6.92
CA VAL A 50 -12.19 12.92 -5.74
C VAL A 50 -12.60 12.06 -4.54
N VAL A 51 -13.91 11.94 -4.26
CA VAL A 51 -14.42 11.12 -3.15
C VAL A 51 -13.98 9.67 -3.31
N ARG A 52 -14.17 9.08 -4.51
CA ARG A 52 -13.73 7.70 -4.79
C ARG A 52 -12.23 7.51 -4.55
N LYS A 53 -11.39 8.41 -5.09
CA LYS A 53 -9.93 8.34 -4.90
C LYS A 53 -9.51 8.49 -3.43
N GLN A 54 -10.21 9.32 -2.66
CA GLN A 54 -9.95 9.46 -1.22
C GLN A 54 -10.32 8.19 -0.44
N ASP A 55 -11.42 7.54 -0.79
CA ASP A 55 -11.85 6.30 -0.14
C ASP A 55 -10.94 5.12 -0.52
N GLU A 56 -10.50 5.03 -1.78
CA GLU A 56 -9.46 4.10 -2.20
C GLU A 56 -8.16 4.31 -1.41
N ALA A 57 -7.72 5.56 -1.25
CA ALA A 57 -6.53 5.88 -0.46
C ALA A 57 -6.66 5.51 1.03
N LYS A 58 -7.86 5.60 1.60
CA LYS A 58 -8.12 5.13 2.98
C LYS A 58 -8.07 3.60 3.04
N GLN A 59 -8.69 2.91 2.08
CA GLN A 59 -8.70 1.46 2.03
C GLN A 59 -7.28 0.90 1.92
N ILE A 60 -6.45 1.47 1.03
CA ILE A 60 -5.04 1.06 0.87
C ILE A 60 -4.27 1.22 2.19
N LYS A 61 -4.54 2.27 2.97
CA LYS A 61 -3.89 2.46 4.30
C LYS A 61 -4.33 1.40 5.31
N LEU A 62 -5.62 1.06 5.32
CA LEU A 62 -6.15 0.00 6.19
C LEU A 62 -5.57 -1.36 5.82
N ASP A 63 -5.52 -1.68 4.52
CA ASP A 63 -4.94 -2.92 4.01
C ASP A 63 -3.45 -3.01 4.33
N ALA A 64 -2.70 -1.91 4.18
CA ALA A 64 -1.29 -1.85 4.55
C ALA A 64 -1.05 -2.09 6.05
N ALA A 65 -1.91 -1.53 6.92
CA ALA A 65 -1.85 -1.77 8.36
C ALA A 65 -2.15 -3.24 8.69
N SER A 66 -3.20 -3.81 8.08
CA SER A 66 -3.56 -5.22 8.25
C SER A 66 -2.44 -6.16 7.78
N LEU A 67 -1.80 -5.85 6.66
CA LEU A 67 -0.67 -6.62 6.14
C LEU A 67 0.53 -6.56 7.09
N HIS A 68 0.83 -5.39 7.66
CA HIS A 68 1.90 -5.25 8.65
C HIS A 68 1.62 -6.08 9.92
N GLU A 69 0.40 -6.04 10.44
CA GLU A 69 -0.01 -6.87 11.57
C GLU A 69 0.11 -8.37 11.25
N LEU A 70 -0.32 -8.77 10.05
CA LEU A 70 -0.24 -10.17 9.62
C LEU A 70 1.22 -10.64 9.52
N GLN A 71 2.12 -9.79 9.00
CA GLN A 71 3.55 -10.09 8.97
C GLN A 71 4.15 -10.25 10.37
N ASN A 72 3.73 -9.43 11.33
CA ASN A 72 4.20 -9.55 12.72
C ASN A 72 3.72 -10.86 13.36
N LYS A 73 2.43 -11.18 13.23
CA LYS A 73 1.86 -12.45 13.70
C LYS A 73 2.55 -13.66 13.08
N TYR A 74 2.87 -13.59 11.79
CA TYR A 74 3.59 -14.66 11.10
C TYR A 74 5.01 -14.87 11.66
N LYS A 75 5.76 -13.77 11.89
CA LYS A 75 7.11 -13.85 12.48
C LYS A 75 7.08 -14.44 13.89
N GLU A 76 6.11 -14.03 14.70
CA GLU A 76 5.91 -14.56 16.05
C GLU A 76 5.58 -16.06 16.03
N ALA A 77 4.66 -16.48 15.16
CA ALA A 77 4.30 -17.88 15.00
C ALA A 77 5.49 -18.75 14.56
N MET A 78 6.29 -18.26 13.60
CA MET A 78 7.51 -18.96 13.14
C MET A 78 8.55 -19.12 14.25
N LYS A 79 8.72 -18.10 15.10
CA LYS A 79 9.63 -18.18 16.25
C LYS A 79 9.16 -19.24 17.26
N LEU A 80 7.90 -19.20 17.65
CA LEU A 80 7.31 -20.17 18.57
C LEU A 80 7.38 -21.60 18.02
N LEU A 81 7.16 -21.76 16.72
CA LEU A 81 7.28 -23.05 16.05
C LEU A 81 8.72 -23.60 16.17
N GLY A 82 9.73 -22.79 15.88
CA GLY A 82 11.13 -23.21 16.01
C GLY A 82 11.53 -23.58 17.43
N GLU A 83 11.04 -22.83 18.44
CA GLU A 83 11.24 -23.17 19.86
C GLU A 83 10.63 -24.54 20.21
N LYS A 84 9.42 -24.81 19.71
CA LYS A 84 8.72 -26.08 19.93
C LYS A 84 9.37 -27.25 19.20
N GLU A 85 9.88 -27.05 17.99
CA GLU A 85 10.62 -28.08 17.26
C GLU A 85 11.92 -28.46 17.97
N LEU A 86 12.65 -27.47 18.49
CA LEU A 86 13.87 -27.70 19.27
C LEU A 86 13.57 -28.49 20.57
N GLU A 87 12.55 -28.08 21.32
CA GLU A 87 12.09 -28.80 22.50
C GLU A 87 11.71 -30.25 22.16
N ASN A 88 10.96 -30.45 21.08
CA ASN A 88 10.54 -31.79 20.64
C ASN A 88 11.73 -32.68 20.25
N ASN A 89 12.72 -32.12 19.57
CA ASN A 89 13.93 -32.84 19.17
C ASN A 89 14.75 -33.26 20.40
N ILE A 90 14.93 -32.37 21.38
CA ILE A 90 15.60 -32.70 22.65
C ILE A 90 14.87 -33.83 23.37
N LEU A 91 13.55 -33.76 23.47
CA LEU A 91 12.73 -34.79 24.13
C LEU A 91 12.83 -36.15 23.42
N LYS A 92 12.79 -36.16 22.09
CA LYS A 92 12.99 -37.38 21.28
C LYS A 92 14.37 -38.00 21.52
N ASP A 93 15.41 -37.19 21.59
CA ASP A 93 16.77 -37.67 21.84
C ASP A 93 16.93 -38.25 23.25
N LEU A 94 16.30 -37.63 24.27
CA LEU A 94 16.28 -38.17 25.63
C LEU A 94 15.56 -39.52 25.70
N LEU A 95 14.43 -39.67 24.99
CA LEU A 95 13.70 -40.94 24.91
C LEU A 95 14.51 -42.03 24.22
N LYS A 96 15.19 -41.72 23.12
CA LYS A 96 16.08 -42.67 22.42
C LYS A 96 17.21 -43.14 23.34
N LYS A 97 17.85 -42.23 24.07
CA LYS A 97 18.92 -42.57 25.02
C LYS A 97 18.44 -43.47 26.17
N ARG A 98 17.20 -43.31 26.62
CA ARG A 98 16.60 -44.18 27.66
C ARG A 98 16.23 -45.57 27.16
N THR A 99 15.92 -45.72 25.88
CA THR A 99 15.40 -46.97 25.30
C THR A 99 16.48 -47.85 24.69
N GLN A 100 17.73 -47.39 24.60
CA GLN A 100 18.87 -48.21 24.18
C GLN A 100 19.33 -49.12 25.35
N PRO A 101 19.36 -50.46 25.18
CA PRO A 101 19.94 -51.36 26.18
C PRO A 101 21.45 -51.11 26.30
N ARG A 102 21.97 -51.21 27.54
CA ARG A 102 23.39 -51.06 27.87
C ARG A 102 24.26 -52.12 27.21
#